data_AF-B0WUU6-F1
#
_entry.id   AF-B0WUU6-F1
#
_cell.length_a   1.000
_cell.length_b   1.000
_cell.length_c   1.000
_cell.angle_alpha   90.00
_cell.angle_beta   90.00
_cell.angle_gamma   90.00
#
_symmetry.space_group_name_H-M   'P 1'
#
loop_
_entity.id
_entity.type
_entity.pdbx_description
1 polymer ?
#
loop_
_entity_poly.entity_id
_entity_poly.type
_entity_poly.pdbx_seq_one_letter_code
_entity_poly.pdbx_strand_id
1 'polypeptide(L)' 'MKIRLLISALMLALLNFANAGGPRCVAKFDYGIGVGLLKETFTNRLYCAYLGIPYAQPPLGELRT' A
#
# COMPACT_ATOMS: atom_id res chain seq x y z
N MET A 1 -5.71 22.23 36.38
CA MET A 1 -4.52 21.62 35.73
C MET A 1 -4.77 20.26 35.06
N LYS A 2 -5.58 19.35 35.62
CA LYS A 2 -5.82 18.01 35.04
C LYS A 2 -6.55 17.99 33.68
N ILE A 3 -7.53 18.88 33.48
CA ILE A 3 -8.31 18.96 32.22
C ILE A 3 -7.47 19.39 31.01
N ARG A 4 -6.53 20.32 31.17
CA ARG A 4 -5.64 20.73 30.07
C ARG A 4 -4.72 19.58 29.64
N LEU A 5 -4.24 18.77 30.58
CA LEU A 5 -3.47 17.56 30.29
C LEU A 5 -4.29 16.49 29.56
N LEU A 6 -5.55 16.31 29.96
CA LEU A 6 -6.46 15.37 29.29
C LEU A 6 -6.76 15.80 27.85
N ILE A 7 -7.00 17.09 27.62
CA ILE A 7 -7.25 17.64 26.29
C ILE A 7 -5.99 17.51 25.42
N SER A 8 -4.79 17.81 25.96
CA SER A 8 -3.55 17.65 25.20
C SER A 8 -3.26 16.19 24.86
N ALA A 9 -3.51 15.26 25.80
CA ALA A 9 -3.34 13.82 25.56
C ALA A 9 -4.33 13.30 24.50
N LEU A 10 -5.58 13.75 24.55
CA LEU A 10 -6.59 13.40 23.55
C LEU A 10 -6.25 13.95 22.16
N MET A 11 -5.78 15.19 22.07
CA MET A 11 -5.34 15.80 20.82
C MET A 11 -4.12 15.07 20.22
N LEU A 12 -3.14 14.68 21.04
CA LEU A 12 -2.02 13.85 20.60
C LEU A 12 -2.48 12.49 20.08
N ALA A 13 -3.42 11.84 20.78
CA ALA A 13 -3.97 10.56 20.34
C ALA A 13 -4.68 10.70 18.98
N LEU A 14 -5.51 11.71 18.80
CA LEU A 14 -6.22 11.99 17.54
C LEU A 14 -5.26 12.30 16.38
N LEU A 15 -4.19 13.05 16.62
CA LEU A 15 -3.15 13.31 15.62
C LEU A 15 -2.46 12.02 15.14
N ASN A 16 -2.20 11.07 16.05
CA ASN A 16 -1.60 9.78 15.69
C ASN A 16 -2.53 8.91 14.85
N PHE A 17 -3.85 8.93 15.11
CA PHE A 17 -4.82 8.20 14.30
C PHE A 17 -4.97 8.76 12.87
N ALA A 18 -4.85 10.08 12.70
CA ALA A 18 -4.90 10.70 11.36
C ALA A 18 -3.76 10.25 10.43
N ASN A 19 -2.65 9.75 10.98
CA ASN A 19 -1.47 9.35 10.23
C ASN A 19 -1.48 7.86 9.79
N ALA A 20 -2.58 7.13 9.96
CA ALA A 20 -2.67 5.70 9.59
C ALA A 20 -2.83 5.44 8.07
N GLY A 21 -2.93 6.49 7.26
CA GLY A 21 -3.14 6.41 5.82
C GLY A 21 -1.84 6.39 5.01
N GLY A 22 -1.00 5.37 5.16
CA GLY A 22 0.11 5.15 4.24
C GLY A 22 -0.38 4.98 2.79
N PRO A 23 0.44 5.30 1.77
CA PRO A 23 0.04 5.14 0.38
C PRO A 23 -0.34 3.68 0.09
N ARG A 24 -1.58 3.48 -0.36
CA ARG A 24 -2.08 2.15 -0.75
C ARG A 24 -1.78 1.93 -2.21
N CYS A 25 -0.85 1.02 -2.51
CA CYS A 25 -0.54 0.60 -3.86
C CYS A 25 -1.61 -0.38 -4.38
N VAL A 26 -2.81 0.12 -4.68
CA VAL A 26 -3.91 -0.66 -5.26
C VAL A 26 -4.15 -0.16 -6.67
N ALA A 27 -4.09 -1.07 -7.65
CA ALA A 27 -4.30 -0.75 -9.06
C ALA A 27 -5.34 -1.67 -9.69
N LYS A 28 -6.10 -1.12 -10.65
CA LYS A 28 -7.00 -1.88 -11.52
C LYS A 28 -6.22 -2.37 -12.74
N PHE A 29 -6.38 -3.65 -13.04
CA PHE A 29 -5.87 -4.35 -14.22
C PHE A 29 -7.07 -4.85 -15.06
N ASP A 30 -6.81 -5.26 -16.29
CA ASP A 30 -7.86 -5.78 -17.19
C ASP A 30 -8.58 -7.00 -16.60
N TYR A 31 -7.85 -7.82 -15.84
CA TYR A 31 -8.35 -9.06 -15.22
C TYR A 31 -8.63 -8.94 -13.72
N GLY A 32 -8.63 -7.74 -13.12
CA GLY A 32 -8.99 -7.58 -11.71
C GLY A 32 -8.31 -6.42 -10.99
N ILE A 33 -8.14 -6.56 -9.67
CA ILE A 33 -7.46 -5.58 -8.82
C ILE A 33 -6.22 -6.24 -8.24
N GLY A 34 -5.08 -5.55 -8.30
CA GLY A 34 -3.84 -6.02 -7.70
C GLY A 34 -3.32 -5.07 -6.64
N VAL A 35 -2.65 -5.64 -5.64
CA VAL A 35 -2.01 -4.91 -4.55
C VAL A 35 -0.50 -5.01 -4.72
N GLY A 36 0.15 -3.86 -4.84
CA GLY A 36 1.60 -3.72 -4.95
C GLY A 36 2.27 -3.42 -3.61
N LEU A 37 3.59 -3.31 -3.68
CA LEU A 37 4.45 -2.96 -2.55
C LEU A 37 4.92 -1.52 -2.69
N LEU A 38 4.90 -0.74 -1.61
CA LEU A 38 5.62 0.53 -1.57
C LEU A 38 7.11 0.22 -1.48
N LYS A 39 7.90 0.71 -2.43
CA LYS A 39 9.36 0.57 -2.46
C LYS A 39 10.03 1.92 -2.59
N GLU A 40 11.30 1.96 -2.22
CA GLU A 40 12.16 3.14 -2.29
C GLU A 40 13.31 2.88 -3.28
N THR A 41 13.65 3.89 -4.07
CA THR A 41 14.81 3.88 -4.97
C THR A 41 16.08 4.24 -4.22
N PHE A 42 17.27 4.00 -4.81
CA PHE A 42 18.54 4.43 -4.24
C PHE A 42 18.67 5.96 -4.06
N THR A 43 17.83 6.75 -4.73
CA THR A 43 17.76 8.21 -4.58
C THR A 43 16.63 8.65 -3.64
N ASN A 44 16.16 7.77 -2.75
CA ASN A 44 15.11 8.01 -1.76
C ASN A 44 13.75 8.46 -2.35
N ARG A 45 13.41 7.97 -3.55
CA ARG A 45 12.08 8.18 -4.15
C ARG A 45 11.20 6.96 -3.93
N LEU A 46 9.98 7.18 -3.44
CA LEU A 46 8.99 6.13 -3.26
C LEU A 46 8.25 5.82 -4.56
N TYR A 47 7.92 4.55 -4.79
CA TYR A 47 7.12 4.09 -5.92
C TYR A 47 6.33 2.81 -5.55
N CYS A 48 5.22 2.57 -6.25
CA CYS A 48 4.47 1.32 -6.13
C CYS A 48 5.05 0.28 -7.09
N ALA A 49 5.47 -0.87 -6.56
CA ALA A 49 5.97 -2.00 -7.32
C ALA A 49 4.92 -3.10 -7.41
N TYR A 50 4.53 -3.47 -8.64
CA TYR A 50 3.63 -4.58 -8.92
C TYR A 50 4.44 -5.67 -9.62
N LEU A 51 4.64 -6.80 -8.93
CA LEU A 51 5.53 -7.88 -9.36
C LEU A 51 4.71 -9.13 -9.67
N GLY A 52 5.11 -9.88 -10.70
CA GLY A 52 4.48 -11.17 -11.02
C GLY A 52 3.03 -11.08 -11.48
N ILE A 53 2.63 -9.98 -12.13
CA ILE A 53 1.27 -9.84 -12.68
C ILE A 53 1.08 -10.91 -13.77
N PRO A 54 0.08 -11.80 -13.65
CA PRO A 54 -0.22 -12.76 -14.70
C PRO A 54 -0.74 -12.02 -15.93
N TYR A 55 -0.06 -12.19 -17.07
CA TYR A 55 -0.40 -11.55 -18.34
C TYR A 55 -0.89 -12.53 -19.40
N ALA A 56 -0.76 -13.82 -19.13
CA ALA A 56 -1.17 -14.90 -20.01
C ALA A 56 -1.52 -16.14 -19.17
N GLN A 57 -2.22 -17.07 -19.80
CA GLN A 57 -2.41 -18.40 -19.22
C GLN A 57 -1.04 -19.10 -19.09
N PRO A 58 -0.74 -19.76 -17.96
CA PRO A 58 0.50 -20.53 -17.83
C PRO A 58 0.62 -21.57 -18.97
N PRO A 59 1.75 -21.63 -19.69
CA PRO A 59 1.93 -22.54 -20.83
C PRO A 59 2.22 -23.97 -20.35
N LEU A 60 1.18 -24.62 -19.85
CA LEU A 60 1.19 -25.98 -19.32
C LEU A 60 0.33 -26.91 -20.20
N GLY A 61 0.59 -28.23 -20.16
CA GLY A 61 -0.18 -29.21 -20.94
C GLY A 61 -0.14 -28.92 -22.44
N GLU A 62 -1.31 -28.95 -23.08
CA GLU A 62 -1.50 -28.64 -24.52
C GLU A 62 -1.12 -27.20 -24.90
N LEU A 63 -0.96 -26.28 -23.93
CA LEU A 63 -0.43 -24.93 -24.22
C LEU A 63 1.08 -24.90 -24.33
N ARG A 64 1.77 -26.00 -23.98
CA ARG A 64 3.21 -26.14 -24.16
C ARG A 64 3.56 -26.51 -25.61
N THR A 65 2.64 -27.12 -26.35
CA THR A 65 2.85 -27.66 -27.70
C THR A 65 1.53 -27.85 -28.45
#